data_AF-A0AAD8AFD0-F1
#
_entry.id   AF-A0AAD8AFD0-F1
#
_cell.length_a   1.000
_cell.length_b   1.000
_cell.length_c   1.000
_cell.angle_alpha   90.00
_cell.angle_beta   90.00
_cell.angle_gamma   90.00
#
_symmetry.space_group_name_H-M   'P 1'
#
loop_
_entity.id
_entity.type
_entity.pdbx_description
1 polymer ?
#
loop_
_entity_poly.entity_id
_entity_poly.type
_entity_poly.pdbx_seq_one_letter_code
_entity_poly.pdbx_strand_id
1 'polypeptide(L)'
;MEWFATSILLFASELPRASASSPRVQVTTEGIPAMPESSVQALMQLAQEFEDLANTCLLVLHLEVRVQCFHYLLPRVNNYNRLVVGGDSQEPDPKVLELSRVLISIDEAMNSSLQPRKSKYIFEGLGHLIAKILISSAQYIDQIDERGIQKMCRNIFALQQTLTNITMAREIALDHARHYFELFYLAPEEILSRVMEKGPQFSELEYMNAFQLVHRSQPDPDYGAINTHLSRLSDILGEVGITV
;
A
#
# COMPACT_ATOMS: atom_id res chain seq x y z
N MET A 1 11.51 18.14 14.11
CA MET A 1 12.73 17.35 14.41
C MET A 1 13.84 17.67 13.41
N GLU A 2 13.65 17.47 12.11
CA GLU A 2 14.69 17.81 11.11
C GLU A 2 15.12 19.27 11.11
N TRP A 3 14.18 20.23 11.14
CA TRP A 3 14.54 21.65 11.25
C TRP A 3 15.46 21.90 12.46
N PHE A 4 15.16 21.26 13.60
CA PHE A 4 15.94 21.39 14.81
C PHE A 4 17.33 20.72 14.67
N ALA A 5 17.41 19.53 14.06
CA ALA A 5 18.68 18.89 13.74
C ALA A 5 19.55 19.77 12.84
N THR A 6 18.98 20.32 11.75
CA THR A 6 19.69 21.24 10.85
C THR A 6 20.13 22.51 11.56
N SER A 7 19.28 23.10 12.41
CA SER A 7 19.64 24.28 13.20
C SER A 7 20.75 24.00 14.20
N ILE A 8 20.75 22.82 14.86
CA ILE A 8 21.85 22.44 15.75
C ILE A 8 23.15 22.26 14.96
N LEU A 9 23.11 21.62 13.79
CA LEU A 9 24.30 21.44 12.94
C LEU A 9 24.88 22.78 12.48
N LEU A 10 24.03 23.69 12.00
CA LEU A 10 24.45 25.03 11.59
C LEU A 10 25.05 25.79 12.78
N PHE A 11 24.35 25.81 13.91
CA PHE A 11 24.85 26.44 15.13
C PHE A 11 26.19 25.84 15.59
N ALA A 12 26.31 24.52 15.64
CA ALA A 12 27.53 23.83 16.04
C ALA A 12 28.70 24.10 15.07
N SER A 13 28.41 24.32 13.78
CA SER A 13 29.42 24.66 12.77
C SER A 13 29.96 26.08 12.88
N GLU A 14 29.17 27.01 13.41
CA GLU A 14 29.53 28.41 13.61
C GLU A 14 30.27 28.67 14.94
N LEU A 15 30.30 27.70 15.86
CA LEU A 15 30.97 27.85 17.16
C LEU A 15 32.50 27.87 17.04
N PRO A 16 33.19 28.87 17.62
CA PRO A 16 34.65 28.88 17.71
C PRO A 16 35.15 27.70 18.55
N ARG A 17 36.08 26.91 18.00
CA ARG A 17 36.62 25.71 18.67
C ARG A 17 37.88 26.05 19.46
N ALA A 18 37.94 25.66 20.73
CA ALA A 18 39.14 25.81 21.54
C ALA A 18 40.20 24.80 21.06
N SER A 19 41.33 25.26 20.52
CA SER A 19 42.42 24.34 20.18
C SER A 19 43.07 23.79 21.46
N ALA A 20 43.36 22.49 21.47
CA ALA A 20 44.08 21.84 22.58
C ALA A 20 45.52 22.38 22.77
N SER A 21 46.00 23.24 21.86
CA SER A 21 47.39 23.69 21.77
C SER A 21 47.65 25.12 22.29
N SER A 22 46.66 25.81 22.87
CA SER A 22 46.90 27.15 23.45
C SER A 22 46.12 27.40 24.75
N PRO A 23 46.79 27.62 25.89
CA PRO A 23 46.15 27.90 27.18
C PRO A 23 45.60 29.34 27.28
N ARG A 24 45.49 30.06 26.16
CA ARG A 24 45.05 31.45 26.13
C ARG A 24 43.64 31.49 25.55
N VAL A 25 42.69 31.99 26.32
CA VAL A 25 41.32 32.29 25.88
C VAL A 25 41.42 33.14 24.61
N GLN A 26 41.23 32.52 23.44
CA GLN A 26 41.15 33.23 22.17
C GLN A 26 39.75 33.80 22.09
N VAL A 27 39.61 35.03 22.57
CA VAL A 27 38.41 35.84 22.34
C VAL A 27 38.48 36.26 20.87
N THR A 28 37.65 35.66 20.03
CA THR A 28 37.43 36.16 18.67
C THR A 28 36.78 37.55 18.76
N THR A 29 36.90 38.35 17.70
CA THR A 29 36.49 39.76 17.61
C THR A 29 35.03 40.08 17.97
N GLU A 30 34.20 39.08 18.30
CA GLU A 30 32.78 39.21 18.69
C GLU A 30 32.48 38.81 20.15
N GLY A 31 33.48 38.49 20.98
CA GLY A 31 33.28 38.27 22.42
C GLY A 31 32.69 36.91 22.82
N ILE A 32 32.56 35.96 21.90
CA ILE A 32 32.10 34.60 22.19
C ILE A 32 33.31 33.74 22.64
N PRO A 33 33.28 33.11 23.83
CA PRO A 33 34.34 32.22 24.28
C PRO A 33 34.43 30.96 23.39
N ALA A 34 35.64 30.51 23.10
CA ALA A 34 35.85 29.26 22.38
C ALA A 34 35.29 28.06 23.17
N MET A 35 34.52 27.21 22.50
CA MET A 35 33.86 26.05 23.12
C MET A 35 34.78 24.82 23.14
N PRO A 36 34.65 23.94 24.16
CA PRO A 36 35.33 22.64 24.16
C PRO A 36 34.89 21.78 22.98
N GLU A 37 35.86 21.11 22.33
CA GLU A 37 35.58 20.23 21.17
C GLU A 37 34.57 19.12 21.51
N SER A 38 34.61 18.59 22.74
CA SER A 38 33.66 17.58 23.22
C SER A 38 32.21 18.07 23.24
N SER A 39 31.98 19.34 23.57
CA SER A 39 30.64 19.94 23.58
C SER A 39 30.12 20.14 22.16
N VAL A 40 30.99 20.56 21.23
CA VAL A 40 30.63 20.69 19.80
C VAL A 40 30.30 19.32 19.22
N GLN A 41 31.11 18.30 19.51
CA GLN A 41 30.85 16.92 19.09
C GLN A 41 29.53 16.38 19.65
N ALA A 42 29.22 16.64 20.92
CA ALA A 42 27.96 16.22 21.53
C ALA A 42 26.74 16.89 20.85
N LEU A 43 26.83 18.18 20.48
CA LEU A 43 25.78 18.86 19.72
C LEU A 43 25.59 18.26 18.34
N MET A 44 26.68 17.96 17.62
CA MET A 44 26.61 17.30 16.31
C MET A 44 25.99 15.91 16.41
N GLN A 45 26.34 15.14 17.44
CA GLN A 45 25.75 13.82 17.69
C GLN A 45 24.25 13.95 17.99
N LEU A 46 23.85 14.88 18.84
CA LEU A 46 22.44 15.12 19.17
C LEU A 46 21.63 15.49 17.92
N ALA A 47 22.20 16.29 17.02
CA ALA A 47 21.54 16.62 15.76
C ALA A 47 21.30 15.36 14.89
N GLN A 48 22.29 14.48 14.80
CA GLN A 48 22.16 13.20 14.10
C GLN A 48 21.05 12.33 14.73
N GLU A 49 21.01 12.24 16.06
CA GLU A 49 19.98 11.48 16.77
C GLU A 49 18.56 12.00 16.47
N PHE A 50 18.38 13.33 16.34
CA PHE A 50 17.09 13.92 15.95
C PHE A 50 16.72 13.64 14.49
N GLU A 51 17.70 13.57 13.59
CA GLU A 51 17.48 13.20 12.19
C GLU A 51 17.08 11.72 12.07
N ASP A 52 17.80 10.83 12.75
CA ASP A 52 17.50 9.40 12.79
C ASP A 52 16.12 9.12 13.39
N LEU A 53 15.74 9.86 14.43
CA LEU A 53 14.41 9.78 15.02
C LEU A 53 13.32 10.26 14.04
N ALA A 54 13.56 11.34 13.30
CA ALA A 54 12.62 11.82 12.30
C ALA A 54 12.41 10.79 11.16
N ASN A 55 13.48 10.17 10.70
CA ASN A 55 13.43 9.09 9.70
C ASN A 55 12.67 7.87 10.22
N THR A 56 12.88 7.50 11.49
CA THR A 56 12.17 6.40 12.15
C THR A 56 10.67 6.70 12.25
N CYS A 57 10.28 7.91 12.67
CA CYS A 57 8.87 8.31 12.72
C CYS A 57 8.22 8.26 11.33
N LEU A 58 8.94 8.70 10.29
CA LEU A 58 8.43 8.65 8.91
C LEU A 58 8.19 7.20 8.45
N LEU A 59 9.13 6.29 8.76
CA LEU A 59 8.96 4.86 8.47
C LEU A 59 7.78 4.26 9.25
N VAL A 60 7.63 4.60 10.53
CA VAL A 60 6.51 4.12 11.35
C VAL A 60 5.17 4.55 10.76
N LEU A 61 5.03 5.82 10.32
CA LEU A 61 3.81 6.30 9.66
C LEU A 61 3.55 5.55 8.34
N HIS A 62 4.59 5.31 7.54
CA HIS A 62 4.49 4.54 6.31
C HIS A 62 4.07 3.07 6.55
N LEU A 63 4.51 2.47 7.64
CA LEU A 63 4.10 1.13 8.06
C LEU A 63 2.67 1.13 8.63
N GLU A 64 2.32 2.13 9.43
CA GLU A 64 1.00 2.25 10.06
C GLU A 64 -0.12 2.27 9.01
N VAL A 65 -0.01 3.08 7.96
CA VAL A 65 -1.03 3.12 6.90
C VAL A 65 -1.22 1.75 6.21
N ARG A 66 -0.15 0.95 6.10
CA ARG A 66 -0.22 -0.41 5.54
C ARG A 66 -0.89 -1.38 6.50
N VAL A 67 -0.56 -1.29 7.79
CA VAL A 67 -1.19 -2.08 8.85
C VAL A 67 -2.70 -1.80 8.88
N GLN A 68 -3.11 -0.54 8.70
CA GLN A 68 -4.53 -0.20 8.58
C GLN A 68 -5.20 -0.89 7.39
N CYS A 69 -4.58 -0.90 6.20
CA CYS A 69 -5.11 -1.66 5.06
C CYS A 69 -5.29 -3.15 5.38
N PHE A 70 -4.32 -3.79 6.03
CA PHE A 70 -4.47 -5.19 6.46
C PHE A 70 -5.59 -5.35 7.50
N HIS A 71 -5.65 -4.49 8.51
CA HIS A 71 -6.64 -4.58 9.57
C HIS A 71 -8.09 -4.54 9.04
N TYR A 72 -8.35 -3.67 8.07
CA TYR A 72 -9.68 -3.44 7.53
C TYR A 72 -10.06 -4.38 6.38
N LEU A 73 -9.10 -4.72 5.51
CA LEU A 73 -9.37 -5.47 4.28
C LEU A 73 -9.08 -6.98 4.40
N LEU A 74 -8.15 -7.39 5.27
CA LEU A 74 -7.75 -8.79 5.33
C LEU A 74 -8.91 -9.64 5.89
N PRO A 75 -9.23 -10.78 5.25
CA PRO A 75 -10.17 -11.76 5.77
C PRO A 75 -9.83 -12.15 7.20
N ARG A 76 -10.81 -12.03 8.11
CA ARG A 76 -10.85 -12.92 9.27
C ARG A 76 -11.51 -14.22 8.81
N VAL A 77 -10.93 -15.35 9.21
CA VAL A 77 -11.20 -16.72 8.72
C VAL A 77 -12.69 -17.08 8.55
N ASN A 78 -13.64 -16.41 9.22
CA ASN A 78 -15.08 -16.69 9.13
C ASN A 78 -15.94 -15.57 8.51
N ASN A 79 -15.36 -14.46 8.04
CA ASN A 79 -16.14 -13.25 7.68
C ASN A 79 -15.83 -12.69 6.28
N TYR A 80 -15.12 -13.41 5.40
CA TYR A 80 -14.74 -12.84 4.10
C TYR A 80 -15.93 -12.64 3.15
N ASN A 81 -16.92 -13.53 3.23
CA ASN A 81 -18.19 -13.36 2.53
C ASN A 81 -18.83 -12.00 2.84
N ARG A 82 -18.49 -11.30 3.92
CA ARG A 82 -19.00 -9.94 4.16
C ARG A 82 -18.68 -8.94 3.04
N LEU A 83 -17.52 -9.03 2.40
CA LEU A 83 -17.15 -8.08 1.34
C LEU A 83 -17.95 -8.29 0.05
N VAL A 84 -18.44 -9.51 -0.15
CA VAL A 84 -19.12 -9.96 -1.38
C VAL A 84 -20.63 -10.08 -1.15
N VAL A 85 -21.02 -10.72 -0.05
CA VAL A 85 -22.39 -10.88 0.43
C VAL A 85 -22.83 -9.61 1.17
N GLY A 86 -23.85 -8.96 0.65
CA GLY A 86 -24.58 -7.88 1.30
C GLY A 86 -26.01 -7.89 0.80
N GLY A 87 -26.97 -7.48 1.64
CA GLY A 87 -28.34 -7.22 1.16
C GLY A 87 -28.35 -6.20 0.03
N ASP A 88 -29.53 -5.88 -0.52
CA ASP A 88 -29.74 -5.04 -1.72
C ASP A 88 -29.20 -3.59 -1.66
N SER A 89 -28.37 -3.25 -0.67
CA SER A 89 -27.68 -1.97 -0.56
C SER A 89 -26.72 -1.73 -1.73
N GLN A 90 -26.82 -0.52 -2.27
CA GLN A 90 -25.92 0.01 -3.30
C GLN A 90 -24.64 0.64 -2.71
N GLU A 91 -24.40 0.48 -1.41
CA GLU A 91 -23.27 1.08 -0.72
C GLU A 91 -22.03 0.16 -0.70
N PRO A 92 -20.81 0.74 -0.61
CA PRO A 92 -19.61 -0.01 -0.30
C PRO A 92 -19.69 -0.66 1.10
N ASP A 93 -18.86 -1.66 1.33
CA ASP A 93 -18.76 -2.30 2.64
C ASP A 93 -18.41 -1.30 3.76
N PRO A 94 -19.06 -1.35 4.94
CA PRO A 94 -18.81 -0.39 6.01
C PRO A 94 -17.36 -0.32 6.49
N LYS A 95 -16.60 -1.43 6.45
CA LYS A 95 -15.17 -1.40 6.83
C LYS A 95 -14.31 -0.76 5.76
N VAL A 96 -14.69 -0.89 4.49
CA VAL A 96 -14.04 -0.17 3.39
C VAL A 96 -14.24 1.33 3.59
N LEU A 97 -15.46 1.76 3.90
CA LEU A 97 -15.75 3.16 4.23
C LEU A 97 -15.02 3.64 5.48
N GLU A 98 -14.87 2.78 6.49
CA GLU A 98 -14.11 3.09 7.70
C GLU A 98 -12.61 3.27 7.40
N LEU A 99 -12.01 2.37 6.64
CA LEU A 99 -10.63 2.52 6.16
C LEU A 99 -10.46 3.83 5.38
N SER A 100 -11.39 4.17 4.50
CA SER A 100 -11.35 5.44 3.77
C SER A 100 -11.30 6.64 4.71
N ARG A 101 -12.15 6.66 5.76
CA ARG A 101 -12.13 7.73 6.77
C ARG A 101 -10.82 7.78 7.54
N VAL A 102 -10.27 6.63 7.93
CA VAL A 102 -8.99 6.53 8.64
C VAL A 102 -7.86 7.09 7.77
N LEU A 103 -7.77 6.72 6.49
CA LEU A 103 -6.74 7.21 5.58
C LEU A 103 -6.84 8.73 5.37
N ILE A 104 -8.05 9.26 5.19
CA ILE A 104 -8.29 10.71 5.07
C ILE A 104 -7.87 11.42 6.36
N SER A 105 -8.26 10.91 7.52
CA SER A 105 -7.90 11.51 8.81
C SER A 105 -6.38 11.51 9.04
N ILE A 106 -5.69 10.46 8.64
CA ILE A 106 -4.22 10.37 8.70
C ILE A 106 -3.60 11.43 7.76
N ASP A 107 -4.07 11.56 6.51
CA ASP A 107 -3.59 12.57 5.57
C ASP A 107 -3.78 14.00 6.11
N GLU A 108 -4.97 14.34 6.59
CA GLU A 108 -5.29 15.65 7.17
C GLU A 108 -4.39 15.98 8.37
N ALA A 109 -4.18 15.02 9.27
CA ALA A 109 -3.32 15.21 10.43
C ALA A 109 -1.86 15.49 10.01
N MET A 110 -1.37 14.77 8.98
CA MET A 110 0.00 14.88 8.49
C MET A 110 0.26 16.15 7.67
N ASN A 111 -0.74 16.64 6.92
CA ASN A 111 -0.58 17.83 6.07
C ASN A 111 -0.19 19.09 6.84
N SER A 112 -0.49 19.17 8.15
CA SER A 112 -0.07 20.28 9.02
C SER A 112 1.38 20.20 9.48
N SER A 113 1.97 18.99 9.47
CA SER A 113 3.20 18.68 10.20
C SER A 113 4.34 18.18 9.30
N LEU A 114 4.03 17.70 8.09
CA LEU A 114 4.97 17.12 7.16
C LEU A 114 5.02 17.89 5.85
N GLN A 115 6.20 17.89 5.22
CA GLN A 115 6.36 18.40 3.87
C GLN A 115 5.67 17.46 2.87
N PRO A 116 5.13 17.97 1.74
CA PRO A 116 4.38 17.16 0.76
C PRO A 116 5.14 15.92 0.25
N ARG A 117 6.47 16.00 0.12
CA ARG A 117 7.29 14.85 -0.31
C ARG A 117 7.24 13.69 0.67
N LYS A 118 7.17 13.96 1.98
CA LYS A 118 7.09 12.94 3.02
C LYS A 118 5.68 12.37 3.15
N SER A 119 4.66 13.20 3.04
CA SER A 119 3.28 12.73 2.93
C SER A 119 3.13 11.78 1.74
N LYS A 120 3.72 12.13 0.58
CA LYS A 120 3.75 11.25 -0.59
C LYS A 120 4.43 9.91 -0.30
N TYR A 121 5.59 9.91 0.37
CA TYR A 121 6.30 8.68 0.75
C TYR A 121 5.44 7.75 1.62
N ILE A 122 4.67 8.30 2.56
CA ILE A 122 3.83 7.51 3.46
C ILE A 122 2.79 6.69 2.68
N PHE A 123 2.10 7.32 1.73
CA PHE A 123 1.06 6.69 0.91
C PHE A 123 1.58 6.00 -0.37
N GLU A 124 2.87 6.12 -0.67
CA GLU A 124 3.46 5.50 -1.86
C GLU A 124 3.24 3.98 -1.85
N GLY A 125 2.82 3.42 -2.98
CA GLY A 125 2.59 1.98 -3.13
C GLY A 125 1.34 1.44 -2.43
N LEU A 126 0.54 2.28 -1.75
CA LEU A 126 -0.63 1.82 -1.01
C LEU A 126 -1.72 1.22 -1.92
N GLY A 127 -1.94 1.81 -3.11
CA GLY A 127 -2.86 1.25 -4.11
C GLY A 127 -2.47 -0.17 -4.58
N HIS A 128 -1.17 -0.43 -4.73
CA HIS A 128 -0.66 -1.76 -5.08
C HIS A 128 -0.88 -2.77 -3.94
N LEU A 129 -0.63 -2.36 -2.70
CA LEU A 129 -0.89 -3.20 -1.53
C LEU A 129 -2.38 -3.56 -1.44
N ILE A 130 -3.27 -2.58 -1.54
CA ILE A 130 -4.72 -2.79 -1.48
C ILE A 130 -5.16 -3.74 -2.60
N ALA A 131 -4.72 -3.48 -3.84
CA ALA A 131 -5.02 -4.35 -4.97
C ALA A 131 -4.61 -5.81 -4.70
N LYS A 132 -3.39 -6.02 -4.19
CA LYS A 132 -2.90 -7.36 -3.87
C LYS A 132 -3.70 -8.02 -2.75
N ILE A 133 -4.06 -7.28 -1.70
CA ILE A 133 -4.91 -7.80 -0.63
C ILE A 133 -6.25 -8.26 -1.21
N LEU A 134 -6.92 -7.43 -2.01
CA LEU A 134 -8.24 -7.75 -2.55
C LEU A 134 -8.23 -8.96 -3.50
N ILE A 135 -7.28 -8.99 -4.46
CA ILE A 135 -7.13 -10.10 -5.41
C ILE A 135 -6.77 -11.39 -4.66
N SER A 136 -5.75 -11.36 -3.81
CA SER A 136 -5.33 -12.56 -3.07
C SER A 136 -6.42 -13.08 -2.15
N SER A 137 -7.30 -12.20 -1.67
CA SER A 137 -8.36 -12.61 -0.76
C SER A 137 -9.53 -13.29 -1.48
N ALA A 138 -9.60 -13.25 -2.81
CA ALA A 138 -10.63 -13.96 -3.58
C ALA A 138 -10.64 -15.47 -3.33
N GLN A 139 -9.48 -16.07 -3.01
CA GLN A 139 -9.38 -17.49 -2.69
C GLN A 139 -10.21 -17.90 -1.45
N TYR A 140 -10.51 -16.95 -0.55
CA TYR A 140 -11.29 -17.15 0.68
C TYR A 140 -12.79 -16.83 0.50
N ILE A 141 -13.24 -16.51 -0.71
CA ILE A 141 -14.67 -16.36 -1.02
C ILE A 141 -15.24 -17.76 -1.26
N ASP A 142 -16.37 -18.05 -0.62
CA ASP A 142 -17.07 -19.33 -0.81
C ASP A 142 -17.81 -19.33 -2.15
N GLN A 143 -18.65 -18.32 -2.37
CA GLN A 143 -19.43 -18.12 -3.59
C GLN A 143 -19.51 -16.64 -3.94
N ILE A 144 -19.50 -16.35 -5.24
CA ILE A 144 -19.68 -15.01 -5.79
C ILE A 144 -20.80 -15.00 -6.83
N ASP A 145 -21.75 -14.09 -6.66
CA ASP A 145 -22.81 -13.80 -7.62
C ASP A 145 -22.61 -12.41 -8.23
N GLU A 146 -23.47 -12.04 -9.17
CA GLU A 146 -23.40 -10.75 -9.87
C GLU A 146 -23.39 -9.56 -8.89
N ARG A 147 -24.18 -9.64 -7.82
CA ARG A 147 -24.28 -8.61 -6.78
C ARG A 147 -22.98 -8.50 -6.00
N GLY A 148 -22.35 -9.62 -5.70
CA GLY A 148 -21.03 -9.69 -5.09
C GLY A 148 -19.94 -9.06 -5.93
N ILE A 149 -19.95 -9.30 -7.24
CA ILE A 149 -19.02 -8.65 -8.18
C ILE A 149 -19.23 -7.13 -8.15
N GLN A 150 -20.48 -6.67 -8.30
CA GLN A 150 -20.81 -5.24 -8.25
C GLN A 150 -20.37 -4.60 -6.93
N LYS A 151 -20.60 -5.27 -5.79
CA LYS A 151 -20.17 -4.79 -4.47
C LYS A 151 -18.66 -4.68 -4.37
N MET A 152 -17.91 -5.67 -4.86
CA MET A 152 -16.44 -5.60 -4.91
C MET A 152 -15.94 -4.45 -5.79
N CYS A 153 -16.55 -4.23 -6.96
CA CYS A 153 -16.23 -3.08 -7.81
C CYS A 153 -16.50 -1.74 -7.10
N ARG A 154 -17.61 -1.62 -6.34
CA ARG A 154 -17.89 -0.43 -5.51
C ARG A 154 -16.87 -0.24 -4.39
N ASN A 155 -16.47 -1.31 -3.72
CA ASN A 155 -15.44 -1.28 -2.68
C ASN A 155 -14.11 -0.75 -3.25
N ILE A 156 -13.69 -1.30 -4.39
CA ILE A 156 -12.46 -0.89 -5.08
C ILE A 156 -12.55 0.57 -5.50
N PHE A 157 -13.68 1.00 -6.06
CA PHE A 157 -13.90 2.38 -6.47
C PHE A 157 -13.83 3.36 -5.30
N ALA A 158 -14.42 3.04 -4.15
CA ALA A 158 -14.36 3.89 -2.95
C ALA A 158 -12.90 4.07 -2.46
N LEU A 159 -12.12 2.98 -2.43
CA LEU A 159 -10.70 3.04 -2.06
C LEU A 159 -9.88 3.80 -3.10
N GLN A 160 -10.17 3.61 -4.38
CA GLN A 160 -9.53 4.31 -5.48
C GLN A 160 -9.76 5.81 -5.40
N GLN A 161 -10.99 6.25 -5.20
CA GLN A 161 -11.33 7.66 -5.02
C GLN A 161 -10.61 8.25 -3.79
N THR A 162 -10.59 7.52 -2.69
CA THR A 162 -9.88 7.94 -1.46
C THR A 162 -8.40 8.17 -1.73
N LEU A 163 -7.73 7.17 -2.30
CA LEU A 163 -6.29 7.26 -2.58
C LEU A 163 -5.97 8.30 -3.63
N THR A 164 -6.76 8.40 -4.71
CA THR A 164 -6.53 9.39 -5.77
C THR A 164 -6.60 10.81 -5.22
N ASN A 165 -7.51 11.08 -4.28
CA ASN A 165 -7.62 12.37 -3.61
C ASN A 165 -6.43 12.66 -2.68
N ILE A 166 -5.88 11.65 -2.03
CA ILE A 166 -4.72 11.81 -1.13
C ILE A 166 -3.42 11.95 -1.94
N THR A 167 -3.19 11.06 -2.91
CA THR A 167 -1.94 10.96 -3.66
C THR A 167 -1.89 11.92 -4.84
N MET A 168 -3.03 12.46 -5.27
CA MET A 168 -3.22 13.22 -6.50
C MET A 168 -2.69 12.46 -7.74
N ALA A 169 -2.78 11.12 -7.69
CA ALA A 169 -2.27 10.23 -8.72
C ALA A 169 -3.30 9.17 -9.11
N ARG A 170 -3.17 8.65 -10.32
CA ARG A 170 -4.04 7.55 -10.79
C ARG A 170 -3.61 6.23 -10.18
N GLU A 171 -4.55 5.54 -9.55
CA GLU A 171 -4.33 4.24 -8.93
C GLU A 171 -4.52 3.07 -9.92
N ILE A 172 -3.56 2.88 -10.82
CA ILE A 172 -3.61 1.84 -11.88
C ILE A 172 -3.75 0.43 -11.28
N ALA A 173 -3.14 0.17 -10.13
CA ALA A 173 -3.24 -1.13 -9.45
C ALA A 173 -4.68 -1.44 -9.01
N LEU A 174 -5.48 -0.42 -8.65
CA LEU A 174 -6.88 -0.61 -8.30
C LEU A 174 -7.76 -0.81 -9.54
N ASP A 175 -7.42 -0.18 -10.67
CA ASP A 175 -8.02 -0.54 -11.97
C ASP A 175 -7.77 -2.03 -12.28
N HIS A 176 -6.54 -2.52 -12.06
CA HIS A 176 -6.18 -3.94 -12.25
C HIS A 176 -6.96 -4.88 -11.32
N ALA A 177 -7.09 -4.55 -10.03
CA ALA A 177 -7.92 -5.32 -9.11
C ALA A 177 -9.40 -5.32 -9.48
N ARG A 178 -9.92 -4.22 -10.01
CA ARG A 178 -11.29 -4.17 -10.52
C ARG A 178 -11.49 -5.12 -11.69
N HIS A 179 -10.58 -5.09 -12.67
CA HIS A 179 -10.64 -6.00 -13.81
C HIS A 179 -10.58 -7.48 -13.38
N TYR A 180 -9.86 -7.80 -12.30
CA TYR A 180 -9.84 -9.15 -11.73
C TYR A 180 -11.23 -9.62 -11.31
N PHE A 181 -11.98 -8.79 -10.58
CA PHE A 181 -13.34 -9.13 -10.17
C PHE A 181 -14.32 -9.12 -11.34
N GLU A 182 -14.09 -8.31 -12.37
CA GLU A 182 -14.90 -8.32 -13.59
C GLU A 182 -14.71 -9.61 -14.42
N LEU A 183 -13.66 -10.41 -14.18
CA LEU A 183 -13.54 -11.75 -14.79
C LEU A 183 -14.69 -12.68 -14.38
N PHE A 184 -15.26 -12.50 -13.19
CA PHE A 184 -16.34 -13.36 -12.69
C PHE A 184 -17.68 -13.14 -13.43
N TYR A 185 -17.78 -12.13 -14.31
CA TYR A 185 -18.92 -12.00 -15.25
C TYR A 185 -18.83 -12.98 -16.44
N LEU A 186 -17.67 -13.58 -16.66
CA LEU A 186 -17.36 -14.36 -17.84
C LEU A 186 -17.43 -15.85 -17.55
N ALA A 187 -17.75 -16.62 -18.58
CA ALA A 187 -17.60 -18.07 -18.50
C ALA A 187 -16.10 -18.46 -18.50
N PRO A 188 -15.71 -19.58 -17.87
CA PRO A 188 -14.34 -20.09 -17.88
C PRO A 188 -13.69 -20.13 -19.28
N GLU A 189 -14.43 -20.52 -20.31
CA GLU A 189 -13.99 -20.63 -21.69
C GLU A 189 -13.69 -19.27 -22.33
N GLU A 190 -14.47 -18.25 -21.95
CA GLU A 190 -14.25 -16.87 -22.38
C GLU A 190 -12.99 -16.28 -21.73
N ILE A 191 -12.74 -16.62 -20.47
CA ILE A 191 -11.49 -16.24 -19.78
C ILE A 191 -10.29 -16.84 -20.49
N LEU A 192 -10.31 -18.15 -20.78
CA LEU A 192 -9.23 -18.82 -21.52
C LEU A 192 -9.01 -18.19 -22.91
N SER A 193 -10.09 -17.94 -23.65
CA SER A 193 -10.01 -17.30 -24.97
C SER A 193 -9.37 -15.91 -24.90
N ARG A 194 -9.73 -15.10 -23.89
CA ARG A 194 -9.11 -13.78 -23.69
C ARG A 194 -7.62 -13.88 -23.38
N VAL A 195 -7.19 -14.87 -22.59
CA VAL A 195 -5.77 -15.09 -22.28
C VAL A 195 -5.01 -15.47 -23.55
N MET A 196 -5.58 -16.31 -24.41
CA MET A 196 -4.97 -16.66 -25.70
C MET A 196 -4.85 -15.47 -26.64
N GLU A 197 -5.88 -14.64 -26.75
CA GLU A 197 -5.91 -13.52 -27.70
C GLU A 197 -5.08 -12.31 -27.27
N LYS A 198 -5.11 -11.98 -25.97
CA LYS A 198 -4.54 -10.72 -25.43
C LYS A 198 -3.33 -10.95 -24.52
N GLY A 199 -2.99 -12.19 -24.23
CA GLY A 199 -1.98 -12.56 -23.25
C GLY A 199 -2.48 -12.51 -21.80
N PRO A 200 -1.70 -13.06 -20.85
CA PRO A 200 -2.05 -13.10 -19.44
C PRO A 200 -1.95 -11.71 -18.78
N GLN A 201 -3.02 -11.27 -18.14
CA GLN A 201 -3.07 -10.04 -17.32
C GLN A 201 -2.86 -10.30 -15.83
N PHE A 202 -3.04 -11.55 -15.39
CA PHE A 202 -2.88 -11.99 -14.01
C PHE A 202 -1.89 -13.15 -13.94
N SER A 203 -1.36 -13.41 -12.75
CA SER A 203 -0.49 -14.58 -12.53
C SER A 203 -1.28 -15.88 -12.66
N GLU A 204 -0.58 -16.98 -12.93
CA GLU A 204 -1.18 -18.31 -13.00
C GLU A 204 -1.99 -18.64 -11.74
N LEU A 205 -1.42 -18.39 -10.55
CA LEU A 205 -2.09 -18.60 -9.27
C LEU A 205 -3.38 -17.76 -9.14
N GLU A 206 -3.39 -16.53 -9.62
CA GLU A 206 -4.57 -15.66 -9.57
C GLU A 206 -5.68 -16.16 -10.50
N TYR A 207 -5.32 -16.67 -11.68
CA TYR A 207 -6.28 -17.35 -12.56
C TYR A 207 -6.79 -18.64 -11.93
N MET A 208 -5.92 -19.49 -11.38
CA MET A 208 -6.33 -20.72 -10.70
C MET A 208 -7.34 -20.44 -9.59
N ASN A 209 -7.08 -19.43 -8.76
CA ASN A 209 -8.00 -18.99 -7.71
C ASN A 209 -9.34 -18.49 -8.29
N ALA A 210 -9.30 -17.77 -9.42
CA ALA A 210 -10.51 -17.30 -10.09
C ALA A 210 -11.35 -18.48 -10.62
N PHE A 211 -10.74 -19.45 -11.33
CA PHE A 211 -11.45 -20.64 -11.82
C PHE A 211 -12.05 -21.46 -10.67
N GLN A 212 -11.33 -21.61 -9.57
CA GLN A 212 -11.85 -22.27 -8.37
C GLN A 212 -13.07 -21.54 -7.79
N LEU A 213 -13.03 -20.21 -7.70
CA LEU A 213 -14.16 -19.44 -7.20
C LEU A 213 -15.37 -19.49 -8.16
N VAL A 214 -15.16 -19.38 -9.47
CA VAL A 214 -16.23 -19.55 -10.47
C VAL A 214 -16.90 -20.91 -10.31
N HIS A 215 -16.10 -21.97 -10.18
CA HIS A 215 -16.61 -23.33 -10.00
C HIS A 215 -17.43 -23.51 -8.73
N ARG A 216 -16.92 -23.03 -7.58
CA ARG A 216 -17.66 -23.10 -6.29
C ARG A 216 -18.97 -22.30 -6.30
N SER A 217 -19.09 -21.31 -7.19
CA SER A 217 -20.27 -20.46 -7.33
C SER A 217 -21.32 -21.02 -8.28
N GLN A 218 -21.03 -22.12 -8.99
CA GLN A 218 -22.00 -22.79 -9.85
C GLN A 218 -23.02 -23.61 -9.03
N PRO A 219 -24.30 -23.65 -9.44
CA PRO A 219 -25.34 -24.40 -8.73
C PRO A 219 -25.16 -25.93 -8.77
N ASP A 220 -24.47 -26.47 -9.78
CA ASP A 220 -24.10 -27.88 -9.89
C ASP A 220 -22.63 -28.01 -10.36
N PRO A 221 -21.66 -28.05 -9.43
CA PRO A 221 -20.24 -28.00 -9.75
C PRO A 221 -19.73 -29.30 -10.38
N ASP A 222 -19.40 -29.27 -11.67
CA ASP A 222 -18.72 -30.39 -12.36
C ASP A 222 -17.22 -30.40 -12.04
N TYR A 223 -16.79 -31.32 -11.18
CA TYR A 223 -15.38 -31.49 -10.78
C TYR A 223 -14.47 -31.96 -11.94
N GLY A 224 -15.03 -32.50 -13.03
CA GLY A 224 -14.26 -32.82 -14.25
C GLY A 224 -13.96 -31.58 -15.08
N ALA A 225 -14.92 -30.65 -15.17
CA ALA A 225 -14.78 -29.42 -15.94
C ALA A 225 -13.68 -28.49 -15.38
N ILE A 226 -13.59 -28.34 -14.05
CA ILE A 226 -12.55 -27.50 -13.42
C ILE A 226 -11.13 -28.00 -13.72
N ASN A 227 -10.89 -29.32 -13.64
CA ASN A 227 -9.57 -29.89 -13.95
C ASN A 227 -9.20 -29.69 -15.42
N THR A 228 -10.19 -29.77 -16.32
CA THR A 228 -10.01 -29.49 -17.74
C THR A 228 -9.64 -28.02 -17.97
N HIS A 229 -10.32 -27.08 -17.31
CA HIS A 229 -10.01 -25.65 -17.41
C HIS A 229 -8.63 -25.31 -16.86
N LEU A 230 -8.25 -25.90 -15.72
CA LEU A 230 -6.92 -25.70 -15.13
C LEU A 230 -5.80 -26.28 -16.02
N SER A 231 -5.99 -27.46 -16.62
CA SER A 231 -5.03 -28.02 -17.56
C SER A 231 -4.87 -27.12 -18.79
N ARG A 232 -5.99 -26.68 -19.38
CA ARG A 232 -5.95 -25.77 -20.54
C ARG A 232 -5.30 -24.43 -20.21
N LEU A 233 -5.55 -23.89 -19.01
CA LEU A 233 -4.87 -22.68 -18.55
C LEU A 233 -3.35 -22.88 -18.49
N SER A 234 -2.88 -23.98 -17.90
CA SER A 234 -1.46 -24.31 -17.82
C SER A 234 -0.84 -24.45 -19.21
N ASP A 235 -1.54 -25.09 -20.16
CA ASP A 235 -1.07 -25.26 -21.53
C ASP A 235 -0.95 -23.90 -22.24
N ILE A 236 -1.98 -23.05 -22.15
CA ILE A 236 -1.99 -21.71 -22.76
C ILE A 236 -0.87 -20.84 -22.16
N LEU A 237 -0.72 -20.83 -20.83
CA LEU A 237 0.32 -20.04 -20.17
C LEU A 237 1.72 -20.57 -20.47
N GLY A 238 1.88 -21.88 -20.61
CA GLY A 238 3.12 -22.52 -21.04
C GLY A 238 3.50 -22.14 -22.47
N GLU A 239 2.56 -22.17 -23.41
CA GLU A 239 2.76 -21.75 -24.80
C GLU A 239 3.08 -20.24 -24.90
N VAL A 240 2.33 -19.40 -24.18
CA VAL A 240 2.54 -17.95 -24.18
C VAL A 240 3.88 -17.59 -23.51
N GLY A 241 4.29 -18.30 -22.47
CA GLY A 241 5.58 -18.12 -21.79
C GLY A 241 6.81 -18.51 -22.62
N ILE A 242 6.63 -19.28 -23.70
CA ILE A 242 7.70 -19.63 -24.66
C ILE A 242 7.84 -18.55 -25.76
N THR A 243 6.81 -17.72 -25.96
CA THR A 243 6.75 -16.71 -27.03
C THR A 243 7.16 -15.30 -26.62
N VAL A 244 7.63 -15.08 -25.38
CA VAL A 244 8.13 -13.78 -24.87
C VAL A 244 9.63 -13.80 -24.67
#